data_AF-A0A8J3R649-F1
#
_entry.id   AF-A0A8J3R649-F1
#
_cell.length_a   1.000
_cell.length_b   1.000
_cell.length_c   1.000
_cell.angle_alpha   90.00
_cell.angle_beta   90.00
_cell.angle_gamma   90.00
#
_symmetry.space_group_name_H-M   'P 1'
#
loop_
_entity.id
_entity.type
_entity.pdbx_description
1 polymer ?
#
loop_
_entity_poly.entity_id
_entity_poly.type
_entity_poly.pdbx_seq_one_letter_code
_entity_poly.pdbx_strand_id
1 'polypeptide(L)'
;MSIEWVNRAIDGLRTWGCEKGVEVDVDEVRLLCDYASDYLEVRELGDFRPGTFEELLLEIYPRKVIAPPESAPETIDAARTLVEFLLDTGEIGGKVAIRIRETIDEIEPEMPRALADTTKFGMAKSIFSAIGPDSLELVEPGSADCDCPGCAPLPAVRLPPAAEIAAAVREAPLLRDAHHVVTWLVDGGRTTTTRKALRVRDARDVAAQASVERPALAWRLALDLGLARVERTVVVAGEGFRPLASRADEEVLDLWAGTIEFLIEAPVAVTGEPAVDEEMYSVHDLLYRLQAPVPSEAVAEYLREIAAGRPSASTEHGPVDHGPVAGGPAEGGPMNIWSDGRLDAALAGLAYTGTVQITEDGLTLTPQGLWGLREIYSEMGLDAPVAPDLAEGDASGLIAGLISDGLPAEVAERDVAAWLVRRTPEQAATELLAAVAGTPAEVRGIAVTIVDRLGVEAAPVVRSCLDDPELRPHAAHWLSARGLEAPVLTHEEVLWVTVDMLALALPAAEADPDGFAENIAVSGPPAHLIEDMWRVEHPDVVEVLELLGNSLSDRVAAKAARKAAFKARSRGIR
;
A
#
# COMPACT_ATOMS: atom_id res chain seq x y z
N MET A 1 15.34 5.34 25.14
CA MET A 1 16.40 6.00 25.94
C MET A 1 17.50 6.65 25.07
N SER A 2 17.60 6.35 23.75
CA SER A 2 18.62 6.95 22.85
C SER A 2 18.33 8.38 22.36
N ILE A 3 17.09 8.88 22.42
CA ILE A 3 16.69 10.16 21.78
C ILE A 3 17.31 11.43 22.42
N GLU A 4 17.62 11.42 23.72
CA GLU A 4 18.06 12.65 24.42
C GLU A 4 19.45 13.14 24.02
N TRP A 5 20.38 12.25 23.68
CA TRP A 5 21.73 12.66 23.31
C TRP A 5 21.81 13.13 21.86
N VAL A 6 21.05 12.51 20.95
CA VAL A 6 20.98 12.92 19.54
C VAL A 6 20.40 14.32 19.43
N ASN A 7 19.32 14.64 20.15
CA ASN A 7 18.77 16.00 20.18
C ASN A 7 19.81 17.04 20.64
N ARG A 8 20.58 16.75 21.70
CA ARG A 8 21.66 17.63 22.16
C ARG A 8 22.79 17.76 21.14
N ALA A 9 23.15 16.67 20.46
CA ALA A 9 24.14 16.69 19.40
C ALA A 9 23.73 17.60 18.24
N ILE A 10 22.46 17.52 17.82
CA ILE A 10 21.92 18.32 16.73
C ILE A 10 21.81 19.80 17.07
N ASP A 11 21.39 20.15 18.29
CA ASP A 11 21.39 21.54 18.74
C ASP A 11 22.83 22.11 18.83
N GLY A 12 23.79 21.29 19.26
CA GLY A 12 25.21 21.63 19.25
C GLY A 12 25.76 21.83 17.84
N LEU A 13 25.38 20.96 16.90
CA LEU A 13 25.79 21.01 15.50
C LEU A 13 25.28 22.27 14.80
N ARG A 14 24.01 22.63 15.00
CA ARG A 14 23.42 23.89 14.48
C ARG A 14 24.19 25.11 14.97
N THR A 15 24.48 25.13 16.27
CA THR A 15 25.23 26.23 16.91
C THR A 15 26.64 26.33 16.33
N TRP A 16 27.34 25.21 16.23
CA TRP A 16 28.69 25.14 15.66
C TRP A 16 28.72 25.56 14.19
N GLY A 17 27.76 25.11 13.37
CA GLY A 17 27.64 25.48 11.95
C GLY A 17 27.48 26.99 11.76
N CYS A 18 26.59 27.61 12.55
CA CYS A 18 26.41 29.07 12.57
C CYS A 18 27.68 29.82 12.97
N GLU A 19 28.42 29.34 13.97
CA GLU A 19 29.67 29.97 14.43
C GLU A 19 30.80 29.85 13.40
N LYS A 20 30.84 28.75 12.65
CA LYS A 20 31.88 28.47 11.64
C LYS A 20 31.54 28.96 10.25
N GLY A 21 30.30 29.38 10.01
CA GLY A 21 29.82 29.76 8.68
C GLY A 21 29.81 28.57 7.71
N VAL A 22 29.58 27.37 8.24
CA VAL A 22 29.47 26.12 7.48
C VAL A 22 27.99 25.81 7.31
N GLU A 23 27.56 25.56 6.08
CA GLU A 23 26.23 25.03 5.80
C GLU A 23 26.21 23.56 6.23
N VAL A 24 25.27 23.22 7.12
CA VAL A 24 25.19 21.88 7.70
C VAL A 24 23.86 21.27 7.29
N ASP A 25 23.93 20.08 6.70
CA ASP A 25 22.77 19.23 6.52
C ASP A 25 22.40 18.58 7.87
N VAL A 26 21.54 19.26 8.60
CA VAL A 26 21.17 18.87 9.96
C VAL A 26 20.34 17.58 9.95
N ASP A 27 19.52 17.40 8.92
CA ASP A 27 18.59 16.28 8.83
C ASP A 27 19.36 15.01 8.49
N GLU A 28 20.32 15.10 7.56
CA GLU A 28 21.18 13.97 7.21
C GLU A 28 22.13 13.58 8.35
N VAL A 29 22.70 14.55 9.07
CA VAL A 29 23.55 14.24 10.24
C VAL A 29 22.72 13.65 11.39
N ARG A 30 21.47 14.10 11.58
CA ARG A 30 20.54 13.50 12.55
C ARG A 30 20.27 12.05 12.21
N LEU A 31 19.98 11.76 10.94
CA LEU A 31 19.75 10.42 10.44
C LEU A 31 20.92 9.48 10.77
N LEU A 32 22.16 9.91 10.50
CA LEU A 32 23.36 9.15 10.85
C LEU A 32 23.48 8.90 12.36
N CYS A 33 23.19 9.89 13.20
CA CYS A 33 23.23 9.74 14.65
C CYS A 33 22.15 8.82 15.20
N ASP A 34 20.92 8.89 14.68
CA ASP A 34 19.80 8.03 15.09
C ASP A 34 20.12 6.56 14.76
N TYR A 35 20.54 6.27 13.53
CA TYR A 35 20.92 4.90 13.14
C TYR A 35 22.15 4.38 13.89
N ALA A 36 23.16 5.21 14.12
CA ALA A 36 24.30 4.82 14.94
C ALA A 36 23.86 4.48 16.38
N SER A 37 22.88 5.21 16.93
CA SER A 37 22.38 4.93 18.27
C SER A 37 21.60 3.63 18.35
N ASP A 38 20.71 3.41 17.40
CA ASP A 38 19.77 2.29 17.43
C ASP A 38 20.42 0.96 17.05
N TYR A 39 21.49 0.99 16.24
CA TYR A 39 22.08 -0.23 15.66
C TYR A 39 23.55 -0.48 16.04
N LEU A 40 24.32 0.56 16.37
CA LEU A 40 25.77 0.45 16.62
C LEU A 40 26.18 0.73 18.06
N GLU A 41 25.20 0.73 18.98
CA GLU A 41 25.37 1.04 20.41
C GLU A 41 26.08 2.38 20.70
N VAL A 42 25.99 3.36 19.79
CA VAL A 42 26.50 4.72 20.01
C VAL A 42 25.58 5.45 20.99
N ARG A 43 26.11 5.85 22.16
CA ARG A 43 25.32 6.46 23.25
C ARG A 43 25.68 7.93 23.47
N GLU A 44 26.81 8.37 22.92
CA GLU A 44 27.27 9.76 22.93
C GLU A 44 28.17 10.06 21.72
N LEU A 45 28.39 11.35 21.45
CA LEU A 45 29.22 11.83 20.33
C LEU A 45 30.65 11.26 20.37
N GLY A 46 31.21 11.10 21.57
CA GLY A 46 32.53 10.51 21.78
C GLY A 46 32.65 9.03 21.42
N ASP A 47 31.55 8.32 21.12
CA ASP A 47 31.57 6.88 20.77
C ASP A 47 31.88 6.61 19.30
N PHE A 48 31.76 7.60 18.40
CA PHE A 48 32.04 7.40 16.98
C PHE A 48 33.48 6.94 16.71
N ARG A 49 33.64 5.84 15.98
CA ARG A 49 34.92 5.26 15.56
C ARG A 49 34.94 5.04 14.05
N PRO A 50 36.11 4.80 13.43
CA PRO A 50 36.19 4.48 12.01
C PRO A 50 35.25 3.32 11.60
N GLY A 51 35.25 2.23 12.36
CA GLY A 51 34.36 1.09 12.10
C GLY A 51 32.86 1.41 12.25
N THR A 52 32.50 2.43 13.04
CA THR A 52 31.12 2.92 13.13
C THR A 52 30.68 3.49 11.78
N PHE A 53 31.51 4.29 11.12
CA PHE A 53 31.17 4.88 9.82
C PHE A 53 31.16 3.85 8.69
N GLU A 54 32.07 2.87 8.74
CA GLU A 54 32.09 1.75 7.77
C GLU A 54 30.80 0.93 7.84
N GLU A 55 30.42 0.47 9.04
CA GLU A 55 29.22 -0.33 9.24
C GLU A 55 27.94 0.50 9.03
N LEU A 56 27.95 1.77 9.45
CA LEU A 56 26.82 2.67 9.25
C LEU A 56 26.56 2.96 7.77
N LEU A 57 27.58 3.34 7.00
CA LEU A 57 27.41 3.85 5.63
C LEU A 57 27.37 2.75 4.57
N LEU A 58 27.98 1.59 4.80
CA LEU A 58 28.01 0.49 3.82
C LEU A 58 27.02 -0.64 4.10
N GLU A 59 26.54 -0.78 5.34
CA GLU A 59 25.66 -1.88 5.74
C GLU A 59 24.31 -1.41 6.30
N ILE A 60 24.26 -0.44 7.22
CA ILE A 60 23.00 -0.01 7.85
C ILE A 60 22.25 0.99 6.97
N TYR A 61 22.92 2.04 6.50
CA TYR A 61 22.31 3.12 5.74
C TYR A 61 21.71 2.62 4.42
N PRO A 62 22.41 1.84 3.57
CA PRO A 62 21.82 1.30 2.34
C PRO A 62 20.65 0.34 2.60
N ARG A 63 20.61 -0.26 3.78
CA ARG A 63 19.54 -1.16 4.22
C ARG A 63 18.33 -0.40 4.76
N LYS A 64 18.53 0.72 5.45
CA LYS A 64 17.47 1.39 6.22
C LYS A 64 16.95 2.69 5.60
N VAL A 65 17.72 3.31 4.71
CA VAL A 65 17.40 4.61 4.11
C VAL A 65 17.08 4.45 2.62
N ILE A 66 15.96 5.04 2.20
CA ILE A 66 15.56 5.07 0.79
C ILE A 66 16.25 6.28 0.15
N ALA A 67 17.44 6.02 -0.36
CA ALA A 67 18.26 6.98 -1.06
C ALA A 67 18.68 6.40 -2.42
N PRO A 68 18.59 7.17 -3.51
CA PRO A 68 19.09 6.73 -4.80
C PRO A 68 20.63 6.85 -4.83
N PRO A 69 21.36 6.03 -5.62
CA PRO A 69 22.82 6.03 -5.61
C PRO A 69 23.48 7.39 -5.87
N GLU A 70 22.80 8.28 -6.59
CA GLU A 70 23.23 9.64 -6.89
C GLU A 70 23.27 10.58 -5.68
N SER A 71 22.56 10.28 -4.58
CA SER A 71 22.60 11.09 -3.35
C SER A 71 23.75 10.72 -2.41
N ALA A 72 24.51 9.66 -2.70
CA ALA A 72 25.64 9.23 -1.88
C ALA A 72 26.66 10.35 -1.55
N PRO A 73 27.00 11.28 -2.47
CA PRO A 73 27.93 12.37 -2.15
C PRO A 73 27.43 13.28 -1.03
N GLU A 74 26.11 13.53 -0.95
CA GLU A 74 25.49 14.38 0.07
C GLU A 74 25.62 13.74 1.46
N THR A 75 25.33 12.44 1.57
CA THR A 75 25.52 11.67 2.81
C THR A 75 26.98 11.61 3.23
N ILE A 76 27.92 11.46 2.29
CA ILE A 76 29.36 11.47 2.57
C ILE A 76 29.80 12.84 3.10
N ASP A 77 29.28 13.93 2.53
CA ASP A 77 29.58 15.28 2.97
C ASP A 77 28.97 15.57 4.37
N ALA A 78 27.77 15.05 4.66
CA ALA A 78 27.19 15.08 5.99
C ALA A 78 28.04 14.30 7.02
N ALA A 79 28.52 13.11 6.67
CA ALA A 79 29.42 12.31 7.50
C ALA A 79 30.74 13.05 7.78
N ARG A 80 31.34 13.70 6.76
CA ARG A 80 32.53 14.54 6.93
C ARG A 80 32.27 15.73 7.85
N THR A 81 31.10 16.37 7.71
CA THR A 81 30.68 17.50 8.54
C THR A 81 30.52 17.10 10.00
N LEU A 82 29.95 15.92 10.26
CA LEU A 82 29.87 15.33 11.59
C LEU A 82 31.27 15.11 12.20
N VAL A 83 32.24 14.62 11.43
CA VAL A 83 33.62 14.42 11.91
C VAL A 83 34.31 15.74 12.26
N GLU A 84 34.11 16.80 11.47
CA GLU A 84 34.63 18.14 11.81
C GLU A 84 34.01 18.67 13.10
N PHE A 85 32.69 18.51 13.25
CA PHE A 85 31.98 18.90 14.47
C PHE A 85 32.49 18.15 15.70
N LEU A 86 32.68 16.83 15.60
CA LEU A 86 33.22 16.00 16.69
C LEU A 86 34.65 16.40 17.09
N LEU A 87 35.49 16.80 16.12
CA LEU A 87 36.86 17.22 16.37
C LEU A 87 36.91 18.60 17.03
N ASP A 88 36.13 19.56 16.52
CA ASP A 88 36.15 20.94 16.98
C ASP A 88 35.53 21.10 18.38
N THR A 89 34.53 20.29 18.70
CA THR A 89 33.92 20.25 20.04
C THR A 89 34.75 19.45 21.05
N GLY A 90 35.78 18.72 20.59
CA GLY A 90 36.67 17.93 21.43
C GLY A 90 36.11 16.56 21.86
N GLU A 91 35.01 16.12 21.24
CA GLU A 91 34.39 14.81 21.46
C GLU A 91 35.30 13.66 20.98
N ILE A 92 36.12 13.93 19.94
CA ILE A 92 37.16 13.00 19.47
C ILE A 92 38.54 13.67 19.38
N GLY A 93 39.60 12.88 19.57
CA GLY A 93 40.98 13.35 19.40
C GLY A 93 41.41 13.40 17.92
N GLY A 94 42.33 14.31 17.57
CA GLY A 94 42.77 14.51 16.18
C GLY A 94 43.30 13.25 15.46
N LYS A 95 43.93 12.32 16.19
CA LYS A 95 44.36 11.02 15.60
C LYS A 95 43.19 10.11 15.24
N VAL A 96 42.08 10.19 15.96
CA VAL A 96 40.85 9.45 15.67
C VAL A 96 40.14 10.09 14.49
N ALA A 97 40.02 11.42 14.46
CA ALA A 97 39.44 12.15 13.33
C ALA A 97 40.16 11.85 12.00
N ILE A 98 41.51 11.80 11.99
CA ILE A 98 42.28 11.42 10.79
C ILE A 98 41.86 10.04 10.29
N ARG A 99 41.75 9.05 11.18
CA ARG A 99 41.38 7.68 10.80
C ARG A 99 39.94 7.59 10.31
N ILE A 100 39.01 8.34 10.91
CA ILE A 100 37.63 8.36 10.44
C ILE A 100 37.56 8.99 9.04
N ARG A 101 38.29 10.08 8.79
CA ARG A 101 38.37 10.70 7.45
C ARG A 101 38.95 9.73 6.42
N GLU A 102 40.05 9.06 6.75
CA GLU A 102 40.64 8.02 5.88
C GLU A 102 39.62 6.91 5.56
N THR A 103 38.84 6.46 6.55
CA THR A 103 37.77 5.47 6.33
C THR A 103 36.63 6.02 5.48
N ILE A 104 36.19 7.27 5.66
CA ILE A 104 35.16 7.88 4.80
C ILE A 104 35.66 8.02 3.36
N ASP A 105 36.94 8.35 3.15
CA ASP A 105 37.55 8.42 1.82
C ASP A 105 37.59 7.05 1.12
N GLU A 106 37.71 5.96 1.90
CA GLU A 106 37.60 4.58 1.40
C GLU A 106 36.15 4.18 1.08
N ILE A 107 35.17 4.66 1.87
CA ILE A 107 33.73 4.40 1.70
C ILE A 107 33.14 5.16 0.51
N GLU A 108 33.57 6.40 0.26
CA GLU A 108 33.02 7.31 -0.77
C GLU A 108 32.80 6.64 -2.15
N PRO A 109 33.77 5.91 -2.74
CA PRO A 109 33.54 5.22 -4.02
C PRO A 109 32.70 3.92 -3.94
N GLU A 110 32.49 3.38 -2.74
CA GLU A 110 31.75 2.15 -2.50
C GLU A 110 30.28 2.39 -2.17
N MET A 111 29.96 3.51 -1.52
CA MET A 111 28.62 3.83 -1.05
C MET A 111 27.56 3.87 -2.16
N PRO A 112 27.79 4.45 -3.37
CA PRO A 112 26.82 4.37 -4.47
C PRO A 112 26.56 2.92 -4.90
N ARG A 113 27.57 2.05 -4.85
CA ARG A 113 27.42 0.62 -5.19
C ARG A 113 26.62 -0.10 -4.11
N ALA A 114 26.86 0.22 -2.84
CA ALA A 114 26.08 -0.32 -1.74
C ALA A 114 24.60 0.13 -1.81
N LEU A 115 24.34 1.39 -2.19
CA LEU A 115 22.99 1.92 -2.42
C LEU A 115 22.28 1.35 -3.65
N ALA A 116 23.04 0.86 -4.64
CA ALA A 116 22.54 0.20 -5.84
C ALA A 116 22.44 -1.34 -5.69
N ASP A 117 23.03 -1.92 -4.64
CA ASP A 117 23.06 -3.35 -4.41
C ASP A 117 21.75 -3.80 -3.76
N THR A 118 20.85 -4.34 -4.58
CA THR A 118 19.54 -4.87 -4.17
C THR A 118 19.64 -6.00 -3.13
N THR A 119 20.80 -6.64 -2.98
CA THR A 119 21.02 -7.66 -1.94
C THR A 119 21.34 -7.07 -0.56
N LYS A 120 21.63 -5.75 -0.51
CA LYS A 120 21.86 -4.98 0.72
C LYS A 120 20.66 -4.10 1.10
N PHE A 121 19.60 -4.11 0.30
CA PHE A 121 18.38 -3.35 0.60
C PHE A 121 17.69 -3.98 1.82
N GLY A 122 17.20 -3.14 2.73
CA GLY A 122 16.25 -3.60 3.73
C GLY A 122 14.86 -3.66 3.11
N MET A 123 14.00 -4.49 3.70
CA MET A 123 12.71 -4.86 3.14
C MET A 123 11.79 -3.70 2.75
N ALA A 124 11.90 -2.52 3.37
CA ALA A 124 11.16 -1.34 2.91
C ALA A 124 11.50 -1.04 1.44
N LYS A 125 12.80 -0.96 1.10
CA LYS A 125 13.27 -0.66 -0.26
C LYS A 125 12.98 -1.80 -1.24
N SER A 126 12.94 -3.06 -0.79
CA SER A 126 12.54 -4.21 -1.62
C SER A 126 11.03 -4.25 -1.91
N ILE A 127 10.19 -3.90 -0.92
CA ILE A 127 8.73 -3.77 -1.08
C ILE A 127 8.39 -2.54 -1.94
N PHE A 128 9.03 -1.39 -1.72
CA PHE A 128 8.89 -0.19 -2.56
C PHE A 128 9.36 -0.41 -4.01
N SER A 129 10.37 -1.27 -4.24
CA SER A 129 10.81 -1.62 -5.59
C SER A 129 9.88 -2.64 -6.27
N ALA A 130 9.10 -3.42 -5.51
CA ALA A 130 8.20 -4.45 -6.03
C ALA A 130 6.81 -3.92 -6.39
N ILE A 131 6.40 -2.78 -5.83
CA ILE A 131 5.07 -2.17 -6.03
C ILE A 131 5.05 -1.17 -7.23
N GLY A 132 6.20 -0.98 -7.90
CA GLY A 132 6.31 -0.03 -9.01
C GLY A 132 6.39 1.43 -8.53
N PRO A 133 6.97 2.34 -9.33
CA PRO A 133 7.22 3.72 -8.94
C PRO A 133 5.95 4.54 -8.65
N ASP A 134 4.78 4.12 -9.14
CA ASP A 134 3.53 4.90 -9.05
C ASP A 134 2.88 4.89 -7.66
N SER A 135 3.24 3.96 -6.77
CA SER A 135 2.76 3.99 -5.37
C SER A 135 3.54 4.96 -4.48
N LEU A 136 4.53 5.68 -5.03
CA LEU A 136 5.36 6.64 -4.31
C LEU A 136 4.85 8.10 -4.39
N GLU A 137 3.84 8.40 -5.21
CA GLU A 137 3.32 9.76 -5.39
C GLU A 137 2.21 10.15 -4.39
N LEU A 138 2.36 9.88 -3.09
CA LEU A 138 1.35 10.32 -2.10
C LEU A 138 1.91 10.82 -0.75
N VAL A 139 3.13 11.35 -0.71
CA VAL A 139 3.59 12.09 0.47
C VAL A 139 4.24 13.40 0.04
N GLU A 140 3.43 14.44 -0.18
CA GLU A 140 3.97 15.78 0.02
C GLU A 140 4.40 15.89 1.50
N PRO A 141 5.62 16.37 1.81
CA PRO A 141 6.06 16.58 3.18
C PRO A 141 5.20 17.69 3.80
N GLY A 142 4.08 17.28 4.39
CA GLY A 142 3.24 18.11 5.23
C GLY A 142 4.06 18.52 6.45
N SER A 143 4.19 19.82 6.65
CA SER A 143 4.90 20.41 7.78
C SER A 143 4.33 19.94 9.12
N ALA A 144 4.99 18.99 9.77
CA ALA A 144 4.84 18.70 11.18
C ALA A 144 6.20 18.22 11.72
N ASP A 145 6.63 18.80 12.84
CA ASP A 145 7.93 18.63 13.51
C ASP A 145 8.18 17.22 14.10
N CYS A 146 7.75 16.14 13.43
CA CYS A 146 7.85 14.76 13.90
C CYS A 146 7.87 13.78 12.73
N ASP A 147 8.95 13.01 12.59
CA ASP A 147 9.16 12.03 11.51
C ASP A 147 9.00 10.58 12.01
N CYS A 148 8.03 10.32 12.90
CA CYS A 148 7.67 8.95 13.29
C CYS A 148 6.56 8.40 12.38
N PRO A 149 6.47 7.07 12.14
CA PRO A 149 5.44 6.48 11.28
C PRO A 149 3.99 6.85 11.65
N GLY A 150 3.72 7.28 12.89
CA GLY A 150 2.42 7.78 13.33
C GLY A 150 2.15 9.26 13.06
N CYS A 151 3.15 10.02 12.57
CA CYS A 151 3.05 11.44 12.25
C CYS A 151 2.82 11.71 10.75
N ALA A 152 3.02 10.72 9.87
CA ALA A 152 2.64 10.81 8.46
C ALA A 152 1.10 10.75 8.32
N PRO A 153 0.48 11.68 7.56
CA PRO A 153 -0.97 11.72 7.38
C PRO A 153 -1.47 10.38 6.86
N LEU A 154 -2.61 9.92 7.38
CA LEU A 154 -3.23 8.69 6.90
C LEU A 154 -3.84 8.96 5.52
N PRO A 155 -3.71 8.03 4.56
CA PRO A 155 -4.30 8.22 3.25
C PRO A 155 -5.82 8.21 3.33
N ALA A 156 -6.46 8.93 2.41
CA ALA A 156 -7.91 8.91 2.30
C ALA A 156 -8.39 7.54 1.85
N VAL A 157 -9.35 6.97 2.56
CA VAL A 157 -9.87 5.63 2.25
C VAL A 157 -11.20 5.70 1.53
N ARG A 158 -11.40 4.80 0.57
CA ARG A 158 -12.70 4.60 -0.10
C ARG A 158 -13.48 3.51 0.63
N LEU A 159 -14.67 3.85 1.11
CA LEU A 159 -15.50 2.95 1.90
C LEU A 159 -16.85 2.70 1.22
N PRO A 160 -17.32 1.44 1.14
CA PRO A 160 -18.69 1.16 0.72
C PRO A 160 -19.72 1.78 1.68
N PRO A 161 -21.00 1.84 1.28
CA PRO A 161 -22.08 2.24 2.18
C PRO A 161 -22.09 1.41 3.48
N ALA A 162 -22.43 2.05 4.61
CA ALA A 162 -22.43 1.40 5.92
C ALA A 162 -23.26 0.10 5.99
N ALA A 163 -24.36 0.02 5.23
CA ALA A 163 -25.17 -1.19 5.16
C ALA A 163 -24.45 -2.37 4.47
N GLU A 164 -23.61 -2.10 3.46
CA GLU A 164 -22.78 -3.11 2.80
C GLU A 164 -21.65 -3.58 3.73
N ILE A 165 -21.03 -2.64 4.45
CA ILE A 165 -20.02 -2.97 5.48
C ILE A 165 -20.66 -3.85 6.57
N ALA A 166 -21.83 -3.47 7.09
CA ALA A 166 -22.54 -4.25 8.10
C ALA A 166 -22.95 -5.63 7.58
N ALA A 167 -23.28 -5.78 6.29
CA ALA A 167 -23.54 -7.07 5.67
C ALA A 167 -22.26 -7.93 5.61
N ALA A 168 -21.12 -7.35 5.22
CA ALA A 168 -19.83 -8.05 5.19
C ALA A 168 -19.36 -8.48 6.59
N VAL A 169 -19.54 -7.62 7.60
CA VAL A 169 -19.23 -7.94 9.01
C VAL A 169 -20.03 -9.15 9.51
N ARG A 170 -21.30 -9.31 9.10
CA ARG A 170 -22.10 -10.49 9.50
C ARG A 170 -21.52 -11.80 8.97
N GLU A 171 -20.78 -11.75 7.87
CA GLU A 171 -20.10 -12.89 7.27
C GLU A 171 -18.66 -13.07 7.77
N ALA A 172 -18.13 -12.12 8.57
CA ALA A 172 -16.77 -12.20 9.13
C ALA A 172 -16.62 -13.45 10.03
N PRO A 173 -15.70 -14.39 9.70
CA PRO A 173 -15.69 -15.71 10.33
C PRO A 173 -15.51 -15.65 11.85
N LEU A 174 -14.56 -14.86 12.33
CA LEU A 174 -14.26 -14.74 13.76
C LEU A 174 -15.45 -14.23 14.59
N LEU A 175 -16.15 -13.18 14.13
CA LEU A 175 -17.29 -12.62 14.86
C LEU A 175 -18.51 -13.55 14.83
N ARG A 176 -18.72 -14.23 13.70
CA ARG A 176 -19.77 -15.26 13.56
C ARG A 176 -19.49 -16.44 14.50
N ASP A 177 -18.27 -16.92 14.52
CA ASP A 177 -17.84 -18.03 15.37
C ASP A 177 -17.92 -17.66 16.86
N ALA A 178 -17.64 -16.41 17.25
CA ALA A 178 -17.86 -15.92 18.60
C ALA A 178 -19.34 -16.06 19.03
N HIS A 179 -20.28 -15.68 18.16
CA HIS A 179 -21.71 -15.86 18.44
C HIS A 179 -22.14 -17.34 18.48
N HIS A 180 -21.58 -18.17 17.60
CA HIS A 180 -21.85 -19.61 17.59
C HIS A 180 -21.35 -20.31 18.87
N VAL A 181 -20.14 -19.99 19.32
CA VAL A 181 -19.58 -20.56 20.55
C VAL A 181 -20.42 -20.18 21.78
N VAL A 182 -20.86 -18.92 21.88
CA VAL A 182 -21.74 -18.49 22.99
C VAL A 182 -23.05 -19.27 22.98
N THR A 183 -23.73 -19.33 21.82
CA THR A 183 -25.00 -20.04 21.67
C THR A 183 -24.85 -21.51 22.07
N TRP A 184 -23.82 -22.18 21.55
CA TRP A 184 -23.55 -23.59 21.84
C TRP A 184 -23.25 -23.86 23.32
N LEU A 185 -22.47 -22.99 23.98
CA LEU A 185 -22.15 -23.11 25.40
C LEU A 185 -23.37 -22.91 26.30
N VAL A 186 -24.19 -21.90 25.99
CA VAL A 186 -25.39 -21.53 26.75
C VAL A 186 -26.46 -22.61 26.61
N ASP A 187 -26.80 -23.01 25.39
CA ASP A 187 -27.81 -24.03 25.11
C ASP A 187 -27.41 -25.40 25.65
N GLY A 188 -26.11 -25.70 25.59
CA GLY A 188 -25.53 -26.92 26.12
C GLY A 188 -25.36 -26.96 27.64
N GLY A 189 -25.62 -25.84 28.36
CA GLY A 189 -25.35 -25.71 29.80
C GLY A 189 -23.90 -26.03 30.18
N ARG A 190 -22.95 -25.69 29.28
CA ARG A 190 -21.53 -26.06 29.41
C ARG A 190 -20.82 -25.13 30.39
N THR A 191 -19.64 -25.56 30.85
CA THR A 191 -18.86 -24.83 31.86
C THR A 191 -17.43 -24.62 31.39
N THR A 192 -16.82 -23.51 31.78
CA THR A 192 -15.42 -23.19 31.50
C THR A 192 -14.47 -23.82 32.52
N THR A 193 -13.17 -23.60 32.33
CA THR A 193 -12.18 -23.75 33.39
C THR A 193 -12.33 -22.64 34.45
N THR A 194 -11.62 -22.77 35.58
CA THR A 194 -11.58 -21.73 36.62
C THR A 194 -10.92 -20.43 36.16
N ARG A 195 -10.05 -20.49 35.13
CA ARG A 195 -9.47 -19.32 34.47
C ARG A 195 -10.37 -18.75 33.36
N LYS A 196 -11.66 -19.14 33.33
CA LYS A 196 -12.65 -18.75 32.31
C LYS A 196 -12.32 -19.18 30.86
N ALA A 197 -11.26 -19.95 30.65
CA ALA A 197 -10.92 -20.50 29.34
C ALA A 197 -11.87 -21.65 28.93
N LEU A 198 -12.11 -21.79 27.64
CA LEU A 198 -12.84 -22.90 27.04
C LEU A 198 -12.13 -24.22 27.35
N ARG A 199 -12.87 -25.26 27.72
CA ARG A 199 -12.28 -26.58 27.99
C ARG A 199 -11.86 -27.23 26.69
N VAL A 200 -10.73 -27.95 26.68
CA VAL A 200 -10.20 -28.63 25.49
C VAL A 200 -11.24 -29.56 24.83
N ARG A 201 -12.02 -30.30 25.64
CA ARG A 201 -13.11 -31.13 25.14
C ARG A 201 -14.18 -30.31 24.43
N ASP A 202 -14.63 -29.22 25.07
CA ASP A 202 -15.69 -28.38 24.53
C ASP A 202 -15.23 -27.61 23.28
N ALA A 203 -13.96 -27.20 23.23
CA ALA A 203 -13.33 -26.66 22.02
C ALA A 203 -13.37 -27.66 20.86
N ARG A 204 -13.05 -28.94 21.12
CA ARG A 204 -13.11 -29.99 20.11
C ARG A 204 -14.55 -30.30 19.68
N ASP A 205 -15.48 -30.35 20.63
CA ASP A 205 -16.90 -30.63 20.36
C ASP A 205 -17.53 -29.50 19.52
N VAL A 206 -17.28 -28.23 19.86
CA VAL A 206 -17.86 -27.08 19.13
C VAL A 206 -17.25 -26.91 17.74
N ALA A 207 -15.94 -27.17 17.58
CA ALA A 207 -15.30 -27.18 16.26
C ALA A 207 -15.94 -28.22 15.32
N ALA A 208 -16.25 -29.41 15.86
CA ALA A 208 -16.86 -30.48 15.08
C ALA A 208 -18.36 -30.28 14.81
N GLN A 209 -19.10 -29.69 15.75
CA GLN A 209 -20.57 -29.61 15.69
C GLN A 209 -21.10 -28.31 15.11
N ALA A 210 -20.40 -27.20 15.34
CA ALA A 210 -20.78 -25.86 14.91
C ALA A 210 -19.83 -25.29 13.84
N SER A 211 -18.91 -26.11 13.33
CA SER A 211 -17.91 -25.74 12.31
C SER A 211 -17.08 -24.50 12.69
N VAL A 212 -16.83 -24.32 13.98
CA VAL A 212 -16.01 -23.22 14.51
C VAL A 212 -14.53 -23.55 14.31
N GLU A 213 -13.82 -22.74 13.54
CA GLU A 213 -12.43 -23.05 13.15
C GLU A 213 -11.46 -22.84 14.30
N ARG A 214 -11.58 -21.70 15.01
CA ARG A 214 -10.70 -21.33 16.14
C ARG A 214 -11.51 -21.07 17.43
N PRO A 215 -12.05 -22.12 18.10
CA PRO A 215 -12.96 -21.97 19.24
C PRO A 215 -12.41 -21.18 20.43
N ALA A 216 -11.12 -21.33 20.74
CA ALA A 216 -10.50 -20.64 21.86
C ALA A 216 -10.39 -19.12 21.60
N LEU A 217 -10.07 -18.73 20.37
CA LEU A 217 -9.99 -17.33 19.94
C LEU A 217 -11.38 -16.71 19.90
N ALA A 218 -12.35 -17.37 19.25
CA ALA A 218 -13.74 -16.95 19.20
C ALA A 218 -14.36 -16.78 20.61
N TRP A 219 -14.04 -17.69 21.54
CA TRP A 219 -14.49 -17.57 22.93
C TRP A 219 -13.86 -16.37 23.67
N ARG A 220 -12.57 -16.08 23.43
CA ARG A 220 -11.91 -14.89 24.01
C ARG A 220 -12.59 -13.62 23.52
N LEU A 221 -12.78 -13.49 22.20
CA LEU A 221 -13.48 -12.35 21.62
C LEU A 221 -14.90 -12.23 22.19
N ALA A 222 -15.64 -13.33 22.33
CA ALA A 222 -16.99 -13.30 22.91
C ALA A 222 -17.04 -12.77 24.35
N LEU A 223 -16.01 -13.02 25.16
CA LEU A 223 -15.91 -12.45 26.50
C LEU A 223 -15.56 -10.97 26.48
N ASP A 224 -14.68 -10.59 25.56
CA ASP A 224 -14.20 -9.22 25.38
C ASP A 224 -15.33 -8.28 24.93
N LEU A 225 -16.07 -8.69 23.89
CA LEU A 225 -17.28 -8.00 23.40
C LEU A 225 -18.48 -8.09 24.35
N GLY A 226 -18.35 -8.76 25.51
CA GLY A 226 -19.44 -8.93 26.47
C GLY A 226 -20.62 -9.80 25.97
N LEU A 227 -20.44 -10.58 24.90
CA LEU A 227 -21.47 -11.50 24.37
C LEU A 227 -21.81 -12.62 25.36
N ALA A 228 -20.89 -12.96 26.26
CA ALA A 228 -21.11 -13.89 27.35
C ALA A 228 -20.44 -13.42 28.66
N ARG A 229 -20.96 -13.91 29.78
CA ARG A 229 -20.34 -13.77 31.10
C ARG A 229 -20.10 -15.14 31.71
N VAL A 230 -19.10 -15.22 32.59
CA VAL A 230 -18.79 -16.45 33.34
C VAL A 230 -19.08 -16.24 34.82
N GLU A 231 -20.09 -16.94 35.33
CA GLU A 231 -20.45 -16.95 36.74
C GLU A 231 -19.82 -18.19 37.40
N ARG A 232 -18.70 -17.98 38.11
CA ARG A 232 -17.77 -19.02 38.59
C ARG A 232 -17.16 -19.81 37.43
N THR A 233 -17.91 -20.76 36.88
CA THR A 233 -17.55 -21.57 35.72
C THR A 233 -18.71 -21.79 34.77
N VAL A 234 -19.92 -21.33 35.12
CA VAL A 234 -21.11 -21.46 34.29
C VAL A 234 -21.11 -20.31 33.28
N VAL A 235 -21.32 -20.64 32.02
CA VAL A 235 -21.47 -19.66 30.95
C VAL A 235 -22.91 -19.17 30.94
N VAL A 236 -23.09 -17.85 31.00
CA VAL A 236 -24.38 -17.19 30.82
C VAL A 236 -24.27 -16.23 29.66
N ALA A 237 -25.35 -16.08 28.89
CA ALA A 237 -25.38 -15.10 27.82
C ALA A 237 -25.20 -13.68 28.38
N GLY A 238 -24.53 -12.83 27.61
CA GLY A 238 -24.39 -11.41 27.89
C GLY A 238 -25.75 -10.73 27.96
N GLU A 239 -25.79 -9.58 28.62
CA GLU A 239 -27.02 -8.78 28.62
C GLU A 239 -27.34 -8.33 27.19
N GLY A 240 -28.59 -8.53 26.75
CA GLY A 240 -29.01 -8.19 25.39
C GLY A 240 -28.43 -9.09 24.28
N PHE A 241 -27.79 -10.21 24.63
CA PHE A 241 -27.29 -11.17 23.65
C PHE A 241 -28.41 -11.67 22.73
N ARG A 242 -28.13 -11.65 21.43
CA ARG A 242 -29.00 -12.16 20.38
C ARG A 242 -28.16 -12.60 19.17
N PRO A 243 -28.69 -13.49 18.31
CA PRO A 243 -27.97 -13.95 17.11
C PRO A 243 -27.52 -12.78 16.24
N LEU A 244 -26.32 -12.88 15.65
CA LEU A 244 -25.71 -11.82 14.84
C LEU A 244 -26.64 -11.33 13.71
N ALA A 245 -27.31 -12.25 13.02
CA ALA A 245 -28.24 -11.95 11.94
C ALA A 245 -29.50 -11.14 12.38
N SER A 246 -29.80 -11.09 13.68
CA SER A 246 -30.95 -10.36 14.23
C SER A 246 -30.61 -8.96 14.75
N ARG A 247 -29.34 -8.57 14.70
CA ARG A 247 -28.84 -7.26 15.17
C ARG A 247 -29.02 -6.20 14.09
N ALA A 248 -29.26 -4.97 14.53
CA ALA A 248 -29.29 -3.79 13.65
C ALA A 248 -27.89 -3.51 13.09
N ASP A 249 -27.79 -2.77 11.98
CA ASP A 249 -26.51 -2.50 11.32
C ASP A 249 -25.55 -1.74 12.24
N GLU A 250 -26.03 -0.75 12.97
CA GLU A 250 -25.22 0.05 13.89
C GLU A 250 -24.59 -0.83 14.99
N GLU A 251 -25.37 -1.76 15.55
CA GLU A 251 -24.88 -2.66 16.59
C GLU A 251 -23.88 -3.70 16.06
N VAL A 252 -24.01 -4.07 14.79
CA VAL A 252 -23.06 -4.97 14.12
C VAL A 252 -21.73 -4.25 13.91
N LEU A 253 -21.79 -2.99 13.48
CA LEU A 253 -20.62 -2.14 13.31
C LEU A 253 -19.92 -1.86 14.64
N ASP A 254 -20.66 -1.58 15.72
CA ASP A 254 -20.10 -1.41 17.08
C ASP A 254 -19.35 -2.67 17.56
N LEU A 255 -19.94 -3.85 17.35
CA LEU A 255 -19.28 -5.12 17.69
C LEU A 255 -18.03 -5.37 16.85
N TRP A 256 -18.01 -4.89 15.61
CA TRP A 256 -16.87 -5.01 14.73
C TRP A 256 -15.74 -4.07 15.12
N ALA A 257 -16.04 -2.81 15.47
CA ALA A 257 -15.04 -1.89 16.01
C ALA A 257 -14.35 -2.49 17.25
N GLY A 258 -15.12 -3.04 18.19
CA GLY A 258 -14.56 -3.77 19.34
C GLY A 258 -13.79 -5.05 18.95
N THR A 259 -14.13 -5.68 17.82
CA THR A 259 -13.36 -6.83 17.30
C THR A 259 -12.01 -6.38 16.76
N ILE A 260 -11.93 -5.22 16.09
CA ILE A 260 -10.66 -4.64 15.64
C ILE A 260 -9.81 -4.26 16.85
N GLU A 261 -10.38 -3.55 17.82
CA GLU A 261 -9.69 -3.18 19.07
C GLU A 261 -9.09 -4.42 19.76
N PHE A 262 -9.89 -5.48 19.94
CA PHE A 262 -9.41 -6.75 20.50
C PHE A 262 -8.21 -7.36 19.75
N LEU A 263 -8.15 -7.19 18.42
CA LEU A 263 -7.09 -7.77 17.59
C LEU A 263 -5.79 -6.96 17.62
N ILE A 264 -5.85 -5.65 17.90
CA ILE A 264 -4.70 -4.75 17.76
C ILE A 264 -4.22 -4.13 19.08
N GLU A 265 -5.05 -4.05 20.11
CA GLU A 265 -4.68 -3.44 21.40
C GLU A 265 -3.62 -4.27 22.14
N ALA A 266 -3.70 -5.59 22.03
CA ALA A 266 -2.75 -6.51 22.63
C ALA A 266 -2.52 -7.76 21.76
N PRO A 267 -1.36 -8.42 21.86
CA PRO A 267 -1.11 -9.64 21.12
C PRO A 267 -2.14 -10.72 21.43
N VAL A 268 -2.85 -11.16 20.39
CA VAL A 268 -3.79 -12.27 20.45
C VAL A 268 -3.28 -13.39 19.57
N ALA A 269 -3.37 -14.64 20.05
CA ALA A 269 -2.95 -15.81 19.31
C ALA A 269 -3.89 -16.09 18.11
N VAL A 270 -3.73 -15.31 17.03
CA VAL A 270 -4.54 -15.37 15.81
C VAL A 270 -4.01 -16.44 14.90
N THR A 271 -2.72 -16.43 14.63
CA THR A 271 -2.01 -17.36 13.75
C THR A 271 -1.48 -18.57 14.51
N GLY A 272 -1.17 -18.40 15.80
CA GLY A 272 -0.46 -19.39 16.61
C GLY A 272 1.06 -19.21 16.57
N GLU A 273 1.55 -18.21 15.83
CA GLU A 273 2.93 -17.78 15.80
C GLU A 273 3.10 -16.46 16.56
N PRO A 274 3.69 -16.46 17.77
CA PRO A 274 3.82 -15.25 18.58
C PRO A 274 4.48 -14.08 17.85
N ALA A 275 5.41 -14.37 16.94
CA ALA A 275 6.10 -13.34 16.19
C ALA A 275 5.17 -12.58 15.21
N VAL A 276 4.18 -13.27 14.65
CA VAL A 276 3.18 -12.68 13.75
C VAL A 276 2.07 -12.03 14.55
N ASP A 277 1.64 -12.71 15.61
CA ASP A 277 0.54 -12.30 16.48
C ASP A 277 0.85 -11.00 17.24
N GLU A 278 2.13 -10.71 17.51
CA GLU A 278 2.59 -9.44 18.08
C GLU A 278 2.64 -8.30 17.06
N GLU A 279 2.78 -8.59 15.77
CA GLU A 279 2.90 -7.62 14.69
C GLU A 279 1.58 -7.37 13.95
N MET A 280 0.47 -7.87 14.52
CA MET A 280 -0.86 -7.71 13.95
C MET A 280 -1.16 -6.24 13.61
N TYR A 281 -0.92 -5.33 14.54
CA TYR A 281 -1.11 -3.90 14.30
C TYR A 281 -0.26 -3.40 13.13
N SER A 282 1.03 -3.74 13.11
CA SER A 282 1.97 -3.30 12.06
C SER A 282 1.55 -3.78 10.66
N VAL A 283 1.07 -5.03 10.54
CA VAL A 283 0.54 -5.57 9.28
C VAL A 283 -0.72 -4.82 8.85
N HIS A 284 -1.63 -4.53 9.78
CA HIS A 284 -2.86 -3.79 9.47
C HIS A 284 -2.57 -2.34 9.07
N ASP A 285 -1.65 -1.66 9.76
CA ASP A 285 -1.22 -0.30 9.45
C ASP A 285 -0.57 -0.22 8.06
N LEU A 286 0.30 -1.19 7.74
CA LEU A 286 0.91 -1.30 6.42
C LEU A 286 -0.16 -1.43 5.32
N LEU A 287 -1.09 -2.37 5.47
CA LEU A 287 -2.14 -2.59 4.47
C LEU A 287 -3.11 -1.39 4.37
N TYR A 288 -3.37 -0.70 5.48
CA TYR A 288 -4.19 0.50 5.50
C TYR A 288 -3.54 1.63 4.70
N ARG A 289 -2.22 1.80 4.86
CA ARG A 289 -1.46 2.85 4.16
C ARG A 289 -1.29 2.57 2.68
N LEU A 290 -1.02 1.31 2.32
CA LEU A 290 -0.81 0.92 0.93
C LEU A 290 -2.11 0.89 0.12
N GLN A 291 -3.23 0.49 0.72
CA GLN A 291 -4.53 0.29 0.03
C GLN A 291 -4.45 -0.59 -1.23
N ALA A 292 -3.41 -1.41 -1.36
CA ALA A 292 -3.15 -2.29 -2.49
C ALA A 292 -2.81 -3.71 -2.00
N PRO A 293 -3.05 -4.75 -2.83
CA PRO A 293 -2.61 -6.10 -2.50
C PRO A 293 -1.09 -6.16 -2.32
N VAL A 294 -0.66 -6.76 -1.21
CA VAL A 294 0.75 -7.02 -0.92
C VAL A 294 1.03 -8.49 -1.19
N PRO A 295 1.97 -8.84 -2.09
CA PRO A 295 2.29 -10.23 -2.39
C PRO A 295 2.53 -11.05 -1.13
N SER A 296 1.93 -12.24 -1.05
CA SER A 296 2.00 -13.11 0.14
C SER A 296 3.45 -13.44 0.55
N GLU A 297 4.36 -13.55 -0.42
CA GLU A 297 5.79 -13.76 -0.19
C GLU A 297 6.46 -12.55 0.49
N ALA A 298 6.06 -11.33 0.14
CA ALA A 298 6.55 -10.10 0.75
C ALA A 298 6.04 -9.95 2.19
N VAL A 299 4.76 -10.27 2.44
CA VAL A 299 4.21 -10.34 3.81
C VAL A 299 4.95 -11.39 4.63
N ALA A 300 5.24 -12.55 4.04
CA ALA A 300 5.99 -13.60 4.70
C ALA A 300 7.42 -13.18 5.06
N GLU A 301 8.07 -12.45 4.18
CA GLU A 301 9.41 -11.92 4.40
C GLU A 301 9.42 -10.89 5.53
N TYR A 302 8.44 -9.97 5.50
CA TYR A 302 8.21 -9.01 6.57
C TYR A 302 8.08 -9.70 7.94
N LEU A 303 7.22 -10.71 8.04
CA LEU A 303 7.01 -11.48 9.26
C LEU A 303 8.25 -12.29 9.68
N ARG A 304 9.04 -12.80 8.71
CA ARG A 304 10.28 -13.55 8.96
C ARG A 304 11.37 -12.66 9.58
N GLU A 305 11.56 -11.45 9.06
CA GLU A 305 12.58 -10.55 9.61
C GLU A 305 12.24 -10.06 11.00
N ILE A 306 10.97 -9.76 11.29
CA ILE A 306 10.56 -9.36 12.64
C ILE A 306 10.74 -10.51 13.64
N ALA A 307 10.48 -11.75 13.21
CA ALA A 307 10.79 -12.93 14.02
C ALA A 307 12.31 -13.10 14.25
N ALA A 308 13.16 -12.73 13.27
CA ALA A 308 14.61 -12.88 13.32
C ALA A 308 15.34 -11.76 14.08
N GLY A 309 14.78 -10.55 14.13
CA GLY A 309 15.37 -9.38 14.79
C GLY A 309 15.29 -9.37 16.33
N ARG A 310 14.74 -10.41 16.95
CA ARG A 310 14.59 -10.48 18.41
C ARG A 310 15.79 -11.18 19.07
N PRO A 311 16.37 -10.59 20.14
CA PRO A 311 17.19 -11.37 21.05
C PRO A 311 16.32 -12.48 21.63
N SER A 312 16.82 -13.72 21.63
CA SER A 312 16.12 -14.83 22.29
C SER A 312 15.89 -14.45 23.76
N ALA A 313 14.63 -14.27 24.15
CA ALA A 313 14.29 -14.05 25.54
C ALA A 313 14.77 -15.28 26.32
N SER A 314 15.81 -15.09 27.13
CA SER A 314 16.27 -16.08 28.08
C SER A 314 15.12 -16.44 29.01
N THR A 315 14.76 -17.73 28.96
CA THR A 315 13.70 -18.34 29.77
C THR A 315 14.01 -18.20 31.27
N GLU A 316 13.53 -17.13 31.90
CA GLU A 316 13.40 -17.02 33.36
C GLU A 316 11.94 -16.95 33.77
N HIS A 317 11.17 -18.00 33.48
CA HIS A 317 9.95 -18.30 34.21
C HIS A 317 9.93 -19.80 34.55
N GLY A 318 9.89 -20.10 35.85
CA GLY A 318 10.01 -21.43 36.41
C GLY A 318 8.95 -22.44 35.92
N PRO A 319 9.20 -23.75 36.12
CA PRO A 319 8.50 -24.79 35.40
C PRO A 319 7.03 -24.89 35.81
N VAL A 320 6.14 -24.73 34.83
CA VAL A 320 4.75 -25.18 34.91
C VAL A 320 4.68 -26.59 34.33
N ASP A 321 4.25 -27.53 35.15
CA ASP A 321 4.13 -28.95 34.84
C ASP A 321 3.13 -29.21 33.69
N HIS A 322 3.66 -29.51 32.51
CA HIS A 322 2.93 -30.13 31.42
C HIS A 322 3.47 -31.55 31.23
N GLY A 323 2.59 -32.54 31.47
CA GLY A 323 2.87 -33.97 31.30
C GLY A 323 3.32 -34.36 29.88
N PRO A 324 3.90 -35.56 29.71
CA PRO A 324 4.88 -35.83 28.68
C PRO A 324 4.26 -35.93 27.29
N VAL A 325 4.70 -35.06 26.37
CA VAL A 325 4.63 -35.30 24.93
C VAL A 325 5.94 -36.01 24.54
N ALA A 326 5.82 -37.24 24.04
CA ALA A 326 6.96 -38.02 23.58
C ALA A 326 7.37 -37.59 22.16
N GLY A 327 8.61 -37.11 22.02
CA GLY A 327 9.29 -36.85 20.75
C GLY A 327 10.62 -36.12 21.02
N GLY A 328 11.74 -36.84 20.99
CA GLY A 328 13.08 -36.30 21.26
C GLY A 328 13.59 -35.30 20.22
N PRO A 329 14.68 -34.58 20.52
CA PRO A 329 15.08 -33.36 19.82
C PRO A 329 15.76 -33.65 18.49
N ALA A 330 15.38 -32.93 17.44
CA ALA A 330 16.20 -32.74 16.26
C ALA A 330 17.07 -31.50 16.47
N GLU A 331 18.38 -31.69 16.46
CA GLU A 331 19.37 -30.63 16.39
C GLU A 331 19.22 -29.87 15.06
N GLY A 332 18.85 -28.60 15.14
CA GLY A 332 18.82 -27.66 14.01
C GLY A 332 18.88 -26.24 14.57
N GLY A 333 19.88 -25.45 14.15
CA GLY A 333 20.06 -24.06 14.58
C GLY A 333 18.91 -23.13 14.16
N PRO A 334 18.96 -21.83 14.52
CA PRO A 334 17.85 -20.87 14.40
C PRO A 334 17.50 -20.44 12.96
N MET A 335 17.84 -21.24 11.95
CA MET A 335 17.82 -20.86 10.53
C MET A 335 16.67 -21.49 9.73
N ASN A 336 15.71 -22.20 10.34
CA ASN A 336 14.62 -22.81 9.58
C ASN A 336 13.29 -22.86 10.34
N ILE A 337 12.84 -21.69 10.85
CA ILE A 337 11.63 -21.57 11.67
C ILE A 337 10.36 -21.49 10.80
N TRP A 338 10.48 -21.23 9.49
CA TRP A 338 9.36 -21.04 8.58
C TRP A 338 9.42 -22.03 7.41
N SER A 339 8.69 -23.15 7.51
CA SER A 339 8.33 -23.94 6.33
C SER A 339 7.13 -23.29 5.62
N ASP A 340 6.99 -23.46 4.30
CA ASP A 340 5.89 -22.89 3.50
C ASP A 340 4.51 -23.15 4.15
N GLY A 341 4.29 -24.34 4.70
CA GLY A 341 3.03 -24.68 5.37
C GLY A 341 2.73 -23.93 6.69
N ARG A 342 3.72 -23.34 7.36
CA ARG A 342 3.47 -22.47 8.54
C ARG A 342 3.04 -21.07 8.13
N LEU A 343 3.58 -20.57 7.02
CA LEU A 343 3.17 -19.29 6.45
C LEU A 343 1.72 -19.35 5.98
N ASP A 344 1.35 -20.37 5.21
CA ASP A 344 -0.02 -20.54 4.73
C ASP A 344 -1.03 -20.58 5.89
N ALA A 345 -0.67 -21.25 6.99
CA ALA A 345 -1.49 -21.30 8.20
C ALA A 345 -1.59 -19.94 8.91
N ALA A 346 -0.54 -19.12 8.87
CA ALA A 346 -0.54 -17.77 9.43
C ALA A 346 -1.41 -16.83 8.59
N LEU A 347 -1.24 -16.83 7.26
CA LEU A 347 -2.06 -16.06 6.34
C LEU A 347 -3.54 -16.48 6.42
N ALA A 348 -3.83 -17.78 6.49
CA ALA A 348 -5.19 -18.27 6.72
C ALA A 348 -5.74 -17.81 8.09
N GLY A 349 -4.89 -17.74 9.12
CA GLY A 349 -5.27 -17.20 10.43
C GLY A 349 -5.62 -15.71 10.37
N LEU A 350 -4.86 -14.92 9.61
CA LEU A 350 -5.16 -13.52 9.35
C LEU A 350 -6.47 -13.38 8.58
N ALA A 351 -6.67 -14.13 7.48
CA ALA A 351 -7.92 -14.09 6.73
C ALA A 351 -9.14 -14.51 7.56
N TYR A 352 -8.97 -15.47 8.49
CA TYR A 352 -10.02 -15.92 9.40
C TYR A 352 -10.55 -14.81 10.33
N THR A 353 -9.75 -13.79 10.66
CA THR A 353 -10.25 -12.65 11.45
C THR A 353 -11.38 -11.91 10.73
N GLY A 354 -11.40 -11.97 9.39
CA GLY A 354 -12.28 -11.18 8.53
C GLY A 354 -11.81 -9.75 8.29
N THR A 355 -10.61 -9.38 8.75
CA THR A 355 -10.03 -8.04 8.54
C THR A 355 -9.28 -7.96 7.21
N VAL A 356 -8.65 -9.04 6.77
CA VAL A 356 -7.91 -9.15 5.51
C VAL A 356 -8.43 -10.29 4.64
N GLN A 357 -8.13 -10.24 3.35
CA GLN A 357 -8.41 -11.29 2.38
C GLN A 357 -7.17 -11.58 1.53
N ILE A 358 -7.05 -12.82 1.08
CA ILE A 358 -5.97 -13.27 0.18
C ILE A 358 -6.56 -13.33 -1.23
N THR A 359 -5.95 -12.59 -2.15
CA THR A 359 -6.28 -12.53 -3.58
C THR A 359 -5.16 -13.16 -4.42
N GLU A 360 -5.32 -13.23 -5.74
CA GLU A 360 -4.25 -13.68 -6.64
C GLU A 360 -3.02 -12.75 -6.56
N ASP A 361 -3.26 -11.45 -6.35
CA ASP A 361 -2.22 -10.41 -6.27
C ASP A 361 -1.60 -10.28 -4.86
N GLY A 362 -2.17 -10.97 -3.86
CA GLY A 362 -1.65 -11.00 -2.50
C GLY A 362 -2.67 -10.66 -1.41
N LEU A 363 -2.17 -10.31 -0.23
CA LEU A 363 -2.94 -9.98 0.96
C LEU A 363 -3.40 -8.51 0.91
N THR A 364 -4.67 -8.25 1.14
CA THR A 364 -5.24 -6.89 1.20
C THR A 364 -6.28 -6.77 2.32
N LEU A 365 -6.57 -5.54 2.76
CA LEU A 365 -7.67 -5.30 3.69
C LEU A 365 -9.01 -5.60 3.01
N THR A 366 -9.92 -6.17 3.79
CA THR A 366 -11.34 -6.21 3.43
C THR A 366 -11.97 -4.83 3.64
N PRO A 367 -13.11 -4.51 3.00
CA PRO A 367 -13.80 -3.23 3.23
C PRO A 367 -14.16 -2.99 4.70
N GLN A 368 -14.60 -4.03 5.41
CA GLN A 368 -14.88 -3.95 6.85
C GLN A 368 -13.61 -3.82 7.70
N GLY A 369 -12.49 -4.44 7.29
CA GLY A 369 -11.20 -4.25 7.95
C GLY A 369 -10.69 -2.81 7.82
N LEU A 370 -10.80 -2.23 6.61
CA LEU A 370 -10.45 -0.85 6.32
C LEU A 370 -11.32 0.14 7.13
N TRP A 371 -12.64 -0.08 7.14
CA TRP A 371 -13.57 0.71 7.95
C TRP A 371 -13.22 0.65 9.43
N GLY A 372 -13.01 -0.54 9.97
CA GLY A 372 -12.77 -0.71 11.41
C GLY A 372 -11.44 -0.11 11.87
N LEU A 373 -10.36 -0.24 11.09
CA LEU A 373 -9.09 0.43 11.39
C LEU A 373 -9.22 1.96 11.37
N ARG A 374 -9.96 2.49 10.38
CA ARG A 374 -10.23 3.93 10.29
C ARG A 374 -10.93 4.46 11.54
N GLU A 375 -11.92 3.72 12.05
CA GLU A 375 -12.61 4.11 13.29
C GLU A 375 -11.63 4.15 14.47
N ILE A 376 -10.77 3.14 14.62
CA ILE A 376 -9.75 3.14 15.66
C ILE A 376 -8.79 4.33 15.53
N TYR A 377 -8.29 4.62 14.32
CA TYR A 377 -7.42 5.78 14.11
C TYR A 377 -8.12 7.11 14.42
N SER A 378 -9.40 7.23 14.06
CA SER A 378 -10.21 8.40 14.39
C SER A 378 -10.39 8.56 15.90
N GLU A 379 -10.61 7.47 16.63
CA GLU A 379 -10.70 7.45 18.10
C GLU A 379 -9.37 7.81 18.78
N MET A 380 -8.24 7.41 18.18
CA MET A 380 -6.89 7.81 18.59
C MET A 380 -6.58 9.29 18.30
N GLY A 381 -7.46 9.99 17.58
CA GLY A 381 -7.30 11.41 17.21
C GLY A 381 -6.42 11.64 15.99
N LEU A 382 -6.14 10.60 15.20
CA LEU A 382 -5.48 10.73 13.90
C LEU A 382 -6.47 11.19 12.84
N ASP A 383 -6.02 12.02 11.91
CA ASP A 383 -6.83 12.41 10.74
C ASP A 383 -6.86 11.24 9.75
N ALA A 384 -7.95 10.48 9.75
CA ALA A 384 -8.21 9.34 8.87
C ALA A 384 -9.28 9.71 7.83
N PRO A 385 -8.92 10.44 6.76
CA PRO A 385 -9.89 10.98 5.81
C PRO A 385 -10.63 9.88 5.03
N VAL A 386 -11.88 10.17 4.66
CA VAL A 386 -12.64 9.36 3.70
C VAL A 386 -12.54 10.05 2.35
N ALA A 387 -12.13 9.30 1.33
CA ALA A 387 -12.12 9.80 -0.04
C ALA A 387 -13.56 10.11 -0.47
N PRO A 388 -13.78 11.21 -1.21
CA PRO A 388 -15.12 11.58 -1.67
C PRO A 388 -15.70 10.47 -2.57
N ASP A 389 -17.01 10.24 -2.42
CA ASP A 389 -17.76 9.35 -3.32
C ASP A 389 -17.78 9.97 -4.72
N LEU A 390 -17.11 9.30 -5.67
CA LEU A 390 -17.02 9.77 -7.05
C LEU A 390 -18.40 9.86 -7.69
N ALA A 391 -19.36 9.04 -7.28
CA ALA A 391 -20.71 9.07 -7.81
C ALA A 391 -21.48 10.35 -7.43
N GLU A 392 -21.11 11.00 -6.32
CA GLU A 392 -21.71 12.28 -5.89
C GLU A 392 -21.06 13.49 -6.54
N GLY A 393 -19.81 13.37 -7.01
CA GLY A 393 -19.07 14.43 -7.70
C GLY A 393 -19.62 14.77 -9.09
N ASP A 394 -19.11 15.87 -9.66
CA ASP A 394 -19.30 16.20 -11.08
C ASP A 394 -18.36 15.35 -11.97
N ALA A 395 -18.45 15.51 -13.29
CA ALA A 395 -17.60 14.76 -14.22
C ALA A 395 -16.10 15.00 -14.01
N SER A 396 -15.69 16.22 -13.65
CA SER A 396 -14.29 16.54 -13.38
C SER A 396 -13.77 15.81 -12.14
N GLY A 397 -14.58 15.77 -11.07
CA GLY A 397 -14.25 15.01 -9.86
C GLY A 397 -14.18 13.50 -10.11
N LEU A 398 -15.10 12.95 -10.92
CA LEU A 398 -15.04 11.55 -11.34
C LEU A 398 -13.75 11.26 -12.11
N ILE A 399 -13.44 12.05 -13.15
CA ILE A 399 -12.25 11.81 -13.99
C ILE A 399 -10.97 11.95 -13.18
N ALA A 400 -10.86 12.98 -12.33
CA ALA A 400 -9.69 13.14 -11.46
C ALA A 400 -9.52 11.94 -10.52
N GLY A 401 -10.61 11.45 -9.92
CA GLY A 401 -10.57 10.27 -9.07
C GLY A 401 -10.17 8.98 -9.78
N LEU A 402 -10.50 8.85 -11.07
CA LEU A 402 -10.08 7.71 -11.90
C LEU A 402 -8.61 7.77 -12.31
N ILE A 403 -7.98 8.96 -12.29
CA ILE A 403 -6.56 9.16 -12.61
C ILE A 403 -5.70 9.01 -11.35
N SER A 404 -6.10 9.66 -10.25
CA SER A 404 -5.26 9.81 -9.05
C SER A 404 -5.15 8.54 -8.19
N ASP A 405 -6.03 7.57 -8.39
CA ASP A 405 -6.06 6.35 -7.61
C ASP A 405 -5.78 5.20 -8.56
N GLY A 406 -4.72 4.42 -8.33
CA GLY A 406 -4.46 3.13 -9.00
C GLY A 406 -5.54 2.09 -8.67
N LEU A 407 -6.80 2.44 -8.93
CA LEU A 407 -7.98 1.67 -8.59
C LEU A 407 -7.97 0.40 -9.42
N PRO A 408 -8.27 -0.76 -8.81
CA PRO A 408 -8.64 -1.94 -9.57
C PRO A 408 -9.75 -1.59 -10.57
N ALA A 409 -9.66 -2.12 -11.78
CA ALA A 409 -10.58 -1.81 -12.87
C ALA A 409 -12.06 -2.03 -12.49
N GLU A 410 -12.33 -3.00 -11.62
CA GLU A 410 -13.67 -3.32 -11.11
C GLU A 410 -14.24 -2.22 -10.20
N VAL A 411 -13.38 -1.53 -9.45
CA VAL A 411 -13.77 -0.41 -8.58
C VAL A 411 -14.06 0.81 -9.45
N ALA A 412 -13.16 1.14 -10.37
CA ALA A 412 -13.38 2.19 -11.37
C ALA A 412 -14.68 1.98 -12.15
N GLU A 413 -14.96 0.75 -12.60
CA GLU A 413 -16.20 0.39 -13.30
C GLU A 413 -17.45 0.61 -12.44
N ARG A 414 -17.38 0.24 -11.16
CA ARG A 414 -18.49 0.45 -10.22
C ARG A 414 -18.77 1.93 -10.01
N ASP A 415 -17.74 2.75 -9.86
CA ASP A 415 -17.86 4.19 -9.64
C ASP A 415 -18.45 4.89 -10.87
N VAL A 416 -17.97 4.55 -12.07
CA VAL A 416 -18.56 5.04 -13.32
C VAL A 416 -20.03 4.64 -13.42
N ALA A 417 -20.38 3.38 -13.12
CA ALA A 417 -21.77 2.91 -13.16
C ALA A 417 -22.65 3.65 -12.13
N ALA A 418 -22.16 3.84 -10.90
CA ALA A 418 -22.87 4.55 -9.85
C ALA A 418 -23.09 6.03 -10.21
N TRP A 419 -22.09 6.68 -10.79
CA TRP A 419 -22.18 8.06 -11.28
C TRP A 419 -23.20 8.22 -12.41
N LEU A 420 -23.21 7.27 -13.36
CA LEU A 420 -24.13 7.25 -14.50
C LEU A 420 -25.59 7.04 -14.08
N VAL A 421 -25.87 6.15 -13.11
CA VAL A 421 -27.23 5.87 -12.63
C VAL A 421 -27.91 7.11 -12.02
N ARG A 422 -27.13 8.08 -11.53
CA ARG A 422 -27.64 9.32 -10.92
C ARG A 422 -27.97 10.41 -11.93
N ARG A 423 -27.71 10.18 -13.23
CA ARG A 423 -27.85 11.17 -14.30
C ARG A 423 -28.68 10.63 -15.45
N THR A 424 -29.35 11.52 -16.17
CA THR A 424 -29.85 11.19 -17.51
C THR A 424 -28.66 11.10 -18.49
N PRO A 425 -28.76 10.32 -19.59
CA PRO A 425 -27.70 10.27 -20.59
C PRO A 425 -27.30 11.64 -21.13
N GLU A 426 -28.26 12.55 -21.29
CA GLU A 426 -28.01 13.93 -21.72
C GLU A 426 -27.21 14.73 -20.69
N GLN A 427 -27.55 14.61 -19.40
CA GLN A 427 -26.80 15.27 -18.33
C GLN A 427 -25.38 14.73 -18.22
N ALA A 428 -25.23 13.41 -18.23
CA ALA A 428 -23.93 12.74 -18.19
C ALA A 428 -23.04 13.19 -19.35
N ALA A 429 -23.56 13.16 -20.59
CA ALA A 429 -22.82 13.64 -21.76
C ALA A 429 -22.45 15.12 -21.65
N THR A 430 -23.36 15.96 -21.13
CA THR A 430 -23.10 17.40 -20.97
C THR A 430 -21.97 17.66 -19.98
N GLU A 431 -22.01 17.00 -18.82
CA GLU A 431 -20.98 17.15 -17.79
C GLU A 431 -19.63 16.61 -18.28
N LEU A 432 -19.59 15.41 -18.86
CA LEU A 432 -18.35 14.76 -19.34
C LEU A 432 -17.69 15.55 -20.47
N LEU A 433 -18.46 15.99 -21.48
CA LEU A 433 -17.90 16.69 -22.63
C LEU A 433 -17.50 18.14 -22.29
N ALA A 434 -18.16 18.77 -21.31
CA ALA A 434 -17.74 20.08 -20.80
C ALA A 434 -16.44 20.00 -19.99
N ALA A 435 -16.17 18.86 -19.33
CA ALA A 435 -14.98 18.67 -18.51
C ALA A 435 -13.67 18.54 -19.32
N VAL A 436 -13.75 18.27 -20.62
CA VAL A 436 -12.58 17.88 -21.45
C VAL A 436 -12.17 18.88 -22.53
N ALA A 437 -12.79 20.06 -22.55
CA ALA A 437 -12.41 21.10 -23.49
C ALA A 437 -11.01 21.64 -23.16
N GLY A 438 -10.01 21.35 -24.02
CA GLY A 438 -8.62 21.80 -23.86
C GLY A 438 -7.84 21.07 -22.76
N THR A 439 -8.26 19.86 -22.39
CA THR A 439 -7.56 19.02 -21.42
C THR A 439 -6.57 18.06 -22.10
N PRO A 440 -5.61 17.46 -21.35
CA PRO A 440 -4.74 16.41 -21.88
C PRO A 440 -5.51 15.22 -22.47
N ALA A 441 -4.82 14.44 -23.31
CA ALA A 441 -5.38 13.26 -23.98
C ALA A 441 -5.94 12.21 -23.03
N GLU A 442 -5.27 11.99 -21.89
CA GLU A 442 -5.73 11.06 -20.86
C GLU A 442 -7.12 11.44 -20.32
N VAL A 443 -7.30 12.69 -19.85
CA VAL A 443 -8.57 13.22 -19.34
C VAL A 443 -9.67 13.11 -20.40
N ARG A 444 -9.34 13.49 -21.65
CA ARG A 444 -10.25 13.39 -22.79
C ARG A 444 -10.65 11.95 -23.09
N GLY A 445 -9.68 11.03 -23.10
CA GLY A 445 -9.86 9.60 -23.35
C GLY A 445 -10.79 8.94 -22.34
N ILE A 446 -10.62 9.25 -21.04
CA ILE A 446 -11.51 8.75 -19.97
C ILE A 446 -12.94 9.22 -20.22
N ALA A 447 -13.15 10.53 -20.44
CA ALA A 447 -14.51 11.06 -20.64
C ALA A 447 -15.18 10.48 -21.88
N VAL A 448 -14.45 10.39 -23.01
CA VAL A 448 -14.97 9.80 -24.25
C VAL A 448 -15.34 8.32 -24.05
N THR A 449 -14.53 7.57 -23.31
CA THR A 449 -14.81 6.16 -22.96
C THR A 449 -16.09 6.02 -22.15
N ILE A 450 -16.35 6.94 -21.22
CA ILE A 450 -17.60 6.95 -20.44
C ILE A 450 -18.79 7.37 -21.33
N VAL A 451 -18.62 8.37 -22.20
CA VAL A 451 -19.64 8.82 -23.16
C VAL A 451 -20.01 7.70 -24.14
N ASP A 452 -19.07 6.83 -24.52
CA ASP A 452 -19.36 5.68 -25.39
C ASP A 452 -20.24 4.61 -24.74
N ARG A 453 -20.51 4.70 -23.44
CA ARG A 453 -21.47 3.83 -22.74
C ARG A 453 -22.91 4.36 -22.85
N LEU A 454 -23.08 5.62 -23.25
CA LEU A 454 -24.39 6.28 -23.28
C LEU A 454 -25.22 5.87 -24.49
N GLY A 455 -26.54 5.85 -24.32
CA GLY A 455 -27.50 5.58 -25.39
C GLY A 455 -27.66 6.73 -26.38
N VAL A 456 -28.52 6.52 -27.40
CA VAL A 456 -28.80 7.51 -28.46
C VAL A 456 -29.42 8.82 -27.93
N GLU A 457 -29.93 8.80 -26.70
CA GLU A 457 -30.43 9.93 -25.93
C GLU A 457 -29.38 11.04 -25.81
N ALA A 458 -28.09 10.70 -25.69
CA ALA A 458 -26.99 11.67 -25.61
C ALA A 458 -26.69 12.40 -26.94
N ALA A 459 -27.28 11.97 -28.06
CA ALA A 459 -26.93 12.47 -29.39
C ALA A 459 -27.08 14.00 -29.58
N PRO A 460 -28.05 14.72 -28.99
CA PRO A 460 -28.12 16.17 -29.10
C PRO A 460 -26.87 16.87 -28.56
N VAL A 461 -26.33 16.38 -27.43
CA VAL A 461 -25.13 16.92 -26.80
C VAL A 461 -23.90 16.56 -27.62
N VAL A 462 -23.76 15.30 -28.04
CA VAL A 462 -22.62 14.84 -28.85
C VAL A 462 -22.53 15.62 -30.17
N ARG A 463 -23.67 15.93 -30.81
CA ARG A 463 -23.69 16.77 -32.03
C ARG A 463 -23.17 18.19 -31.79
N SER A 464 -23.32 18.74 -30.59
CA SER A 464 -22.83 20.09 -30.28
C SER A 464 -21.30 20.19 -30.25
N CYS A 465 -20.62 19.06 -30.09
CA CYS A 465 -19.15 18.97 -30.09
C CYS A 465 -18.55 18.86 -31.50
N LEU A 466 -19.36 18.81 -32.57
CA LEU A 466 -18.85 18.69 -33.94
C LEU A 466 -18.10 19.93 -34.45
N ASP A 467 -18.25 21.06 -33.76
CA ASP A 467 -17.53 22.32 -34.04
C ASP A 467 -16.22 22.45 -33.25
N ASP A 468 -15.97 21.57 -32.27
CA ASP A 468 -14.74 21.53 -31.48
C ASP A 468 -13.69 20.66 -32.20
N PRO A 469 -12.50 21.17 -32.57
CA PRO A 469 -11.53 20.40 -33.33
C PRO A 469 -11.02 19.13 -32.64
N GLU A 470 -10.91 19.13 -31.31
CA GLU A 470 -10.38 18.00 -30.53
C GLU A 470 -11.46 16.95 -30.28
N LEU A 471 -12.71 17.38 -30.03
CA LEU A 471 -13.82 16.46 -29.74
C LEU A 471 -14.57 16.00 -30.99
N ARG A 472 -14.51 16.76 -32.09
CA ARG A 472 -15.18 16.45 -33.34
C ARG A 472 -14.92 15.03 -33.85
N PRO A 473 -13.68 14.51 -33.86
CA PRO A 473 -13.41 13.14 -34.31
C PRO A 473 -14.13 12.08 -33.46
N HIS A 474 -14.13 12.26 -32.14
CA HIS A 474 -14.81 11.36 -31.20
C HIS A 474 -16.33 11.45 -31.33
N ALA A 475 -16.88 12.66 -31.48
CA ALA A 475 -18.30 12.87 -31.70
C ALA A 475 -18.79 12.24 -33.01
N ALA A 476 -18.04 12.41 -34.10
CA ALA A 476 -18.35 11.79 -35.38
C ALA A 476 -18.28 10.25 -35.31
N HIS A 477 -17.27 9.70 -34.62
CA HIS A 477 -17.16 8.26 -34.38
C HIS A 477 -18.36 7.72 -33.58
N TRP A 478 -18.68 8.35 -32.46
CA TRP A 478 -19.78 7.96 -31.57
C TRP A 478 -21.15 7.95 -32.29
N LEU A 479 -21.43 8.99 -33.09
CA LEU A 479 -22.66 9.10 -33.89
C LEU A 479 -22.73 7.99 -34.95
N SER A 480 -21.62 7.77 -35.67
CA SER A 480 -21.52 6.73 -36.70
C SER A 480 -21.71 5.33 -36.14
N ALA A 481 -21.07 5.02 -35.00
CA ALA A 481 -21.18 3.73 -34.31
C ALA A 481 -22.63 3.39 -33.90
N ARG A 482 -23.47 4.41 -33.69
CA ARG A 482 -24.89 4.28 -33.35
C ARG A 482 -25.84 4.38 -34.56
N GLY A 483 -25.30 4.42 -35.78
CA GLY A 483 -26.09 4.51 -37.01
C GLY A 483 -26.81 5.86 -37.19
N LEU A 484 -26.34 6.90 -36.51
CA LEU A 484 -26.87 8.26 -36.62
C LEU A 484 -26.18 9.01 -37.75
N GLU A 485 -26.80 10.09 -38.22
CA GLU A 485 -26.18 11.00 -39.18
C GLU A 485 -24.90 11.62 -38.56
N ALA A 486 -23.76 11.33 -39.19
CA ALA A 486 -22.44 11.74 -38.75
C ALA A 486 -21.63 12.23 -39.95
N PRO A 487 -20.78 13.27 -39.76
CA PRO A 487 -19.83 13.65 -40.79
C PRO A 487 -18.79 12.54 -40.97
N VAL A 488 -18.29 12.39 -42.20
CA VAL A 488 -17.23 11.42 -42.51
C VAL A 488 -15.92 11.89 -41.88
N LEU A 489 -15.25 10.98 -41.15
CA LEU A 489 -13.91 11.22 -40.63
C LEU A 489 -12.90 11.32 -41.78
N THR A 490 -12.10 12.36 -41.76
CA THR A 490 -10.91 12.49 -42.60
C THR A 490 -9.81 11.54 -42.11
N HIS A 491 -8.82 11.27 -42.96
CA HIS A 491 -7.67 10.43 -42.58
C HIS A 491 -6.90 11.02 -41.38
N GLU A 492 -6.79 12.35 -41.31
CA GLU A 492 -6.12 13.04 -40.22
C GLU A 492 -6.88 12.88 -38.89
N GLU A 493 -8.21 12.99 -38.91
CA GLU A 493 -9.06 12.77 -37.73
C GLU A 493 -9.03 11.31 -37.27
N VAL A 494 -8.91 10.33 -38.19
CA VAL A 494 -8.72 8.91 -37.82
C VAL A 494 -7.38 8.70 -37.10
N LEU A 495 -6.30 9.32 -37.60
CA LEU A 495 -5.00 9.26 -36.95
C LEU A 495 -5.03 9.93 -35.56
N TRP A 496 -5.71 11.07 -35.43
CA TRP A 496 -5.90 11.77 -34.16
C TRP A 496 -6.54 10.88 -33.10
N VAL A 497 -7.71 10.31 -33.37
CA VAL A 497 -8.42 9.41 -32.43
C VAL A 497 -7.59 8.17 -32.09
N THR A 498 -6.83 7.66 -33.05
CA THR A 498 -5.94 6.51 -32.83
C THR A 498 -4.81 6.85 -31.85
N VAL A 499 -4.19 8.03 -31.98
CA VAL A 499 -3.17 8.50 -31.04
C VAL A 499 -3.80 8.71 -29.66
N ASP A 500 -4.97 9.36 -29.59
CA ASP A 500 -5.65 9.68 -28.33
C ASP A 500 -6.02 8.42 -27.53
N MET A 501 -6.57 7.39 -28.19
CA MET A 501 -6.88 6.11 -27.53
C MET A 501 -5.64 5.37 -27.04
N LEU A 502 -4.51 5.49 -27.74
CA LEU A 502 -3.26 4.87 -27.31
C LEU A 502 -2.56 5.68 -26.22
N ALA A 503 -2.74 7.00 -26.20
CA ALA A 503 -2.24 7.86 -25.14
C ALA A 503 -2.93 7.54 -23.81
N LEU A 504 -4.24 7.26 -23.83
CA LEU A 504 -4.98 6.77 -22.66
C LEU A 504 -4.40 5.47 -22.07
N ALA A 505 -3.74 4.65 -22.90
CA ALA A 505 -3.15 3.38 -22.46
C ALA A 505 -1.69 3.51 -21.98
N LEU A 506 -1.08 4.70 -22.05
CA LEU A 506 0.31 4.91 -21.63
C LEU A 506 0.55 4.51 -20.16
N PRO A 507 -0.24 4.98 -19.16
CA PRO A 507 0.00 4.62 -17.76
C PRO A 507 -0.10 3.11 -17.52
N ALA A 508 -1.12 2.46 -18.09
CA ALA A 508 -1.30 1.02 -17.99
C ALA A 508 -0.13 0.24 -18.63
N ALA A 509 0.45 0.76 -19.70
CA ALA A 509 1.58 0.14 -20.38
C ALA A 509 2.92 0.32 -19.63
N GLU A 510 3.05 1.38 -18.84
CA GLU A 510 4.18 1.57 -17.93
C GLU A 510 4.10 0.63 -16.73
N ALA A 511 2.89 0.44 -16.18
CA ALA A 511 2.62 -0.46 -15.06
C ALA A 511 2.75 -1.95 -15.45
N ASP A 512 2.25 -2.36 -16.62
CA ASP A 512 2.34 -3.73 -17.14
C ASP A 512 2.77 -3.77 -18.63
N PRO A 513 4.08 -3.64 -18.91
CA PRO A 513 4.59 -3.64 -20.28
C PRO A 513 4.31 -4.94 -21.05
N ASP A 514 4.33 -6.08 -20.36
CA ASP A 514 4.15 -7.40 -20.96
C ASP A 514 2.68 -7.64 -21.31
N GLY A 515 1.75 -7.37 -20.40
CA GLY A 515 0.31 -7.46 -20.69
C GLY A 515 -0.13 -6.45 -21.74
N PHE A 516 0.43 -5.24 -21.73
CA PHE A 516 0.21 -4.28 -22.83
C PHE A 516 0.72 -4.83 -24.17
N ALA A 517 1.92 -5.43 -24.21
CA ALA A 517 2.48 -6.03 -25.43
C ALA A 517 1.61 -7.18 -25.98
N GLU A 518 1.03 -8.00 -25.11
CA GLU A 518 0.08 -9.04 -25.49
C GLU A 518 -1.21 -8.45 -26.08
N ASN A 519 -1.79 -7.44 -25.41
CA ASN A 519 -3.01 -6.77 -25.85
C ASN A 519 -2.84 -6.07 -27.21
N ILE A 520 -1.74 -5.33 -27.38
CA ILE A 520 -1.46 -4.58 -28.61
C ILE A 520 -1.10 -5.51 -29.78
N ALA A 521 -0.56 -6.71 -29.52
CA ALA A 521 -0.33 -7.70 -30.57
C ALA A 521 -1.63 -8.21 -31.20
N VAL A 522 -2.73 -8.23 -30.44
CA VAL A 522 -4.05 -8.68 -30.91
C VAL A 522 -4.86 -7.54 -31.51
N SER A 523 -4.83 -6.37 -30.88
CA SER A 523 -5.77 -5.26 -31.14
C SER A 523 -5.11 -3.97 -31.66
N GLY A 524 -3.78 -3.97 -31.82
CA GLY A 524 -3.03 -2.79 -32.22
C GLY A 524 -3.34 -2.27 -33.63
N PRO A 525 -3.04 -1.00 -33.90
CA PRO A 525 -3.28 -0.41 -35.20
C PRO A 525 -2.44 -1.09 -36.30
N PRO A 526 -2.97 -1.21 -37.53
CA PRO A 526 -2.21 -1.75 -38.64
C PRO A 526 -1.00 -0.86 -38.98
N ALA A 527 0.09 -1.49 -39.46
CA ALA A 527 1.35 -0.81 -39.72
C ALA A 527 1.23 0.46 -40.61
N HIS A 528 0.32 0.47 -41.59
CA HIS A 528 0.13 1.62 -42.47
C HIS A 528 -0.48 2.84 -41.75
N LEU A 529 -1.29 2.64 -40.71
CA LEU A 529 -1.77 3.75 -39.87
C LEU A 529 -0.64 4.25 -38.97
N ILE A 530 0.15 3.36 -38.37
CA ILE A 530 1.33 3.70 -37.56
C ILE A 530 2.33 4.55 -38.37
N GLU A 531 2.59 4.18 -39.63
CA GLU A 531 3.48 4.93 -40.52
C GLU A 531 3.02 6.37 -40.78
N ASP A 532 1.73 6.64 -40.56
CA ASP A 532 1.09 7.91 -40.84
C ASP A 532 0.86 8.79 -39.62
N MET A 533 0.86 8.24 -38.40
CA MET A 533 0.60 8.96 -37.14
C MET A 533 1.49 10.21 -36.94
N TRP A 534 2.76 10.20 -37.37
CA TRP A 534 3.64 11.38 -37.27
C TRP A 534 3.14 12.64 -38.02
N ARG A 535 2.10 12.50 -38.85
CA ARG A 535 1.54 13.62 -39.62
C ARG A 535 0.62 14.51 -38.80
N VAL A 536 -0.02 14.00 -37.74
CA VAL A 536 -0.91 14.77 -36.88
C VAL A 536 -0.12 15.58 -35.84
N GLU A 537 -0.63 16.76 -35.49
CA GLU A 537 -0.06 17.63 -34.46
C GLU A 537 -0.68 17.32 -33.09
N HIS A 538 -0.48 16.09 -32.61
CA HIS A 538 -0.97 15.63 -31.31
C HIS A 538 0.16 15.66 -30.25
N PRO A 539 -0.09 16.16 -29.02
CA PRO A 539 0.94 16.25 -27.97
C PRO A 539 1.63 14.91 -27.71
N ASP A 540 0.86 13.85 -27.50
CA ASP A 540 1.39 12.54 -27.07
C ASP A 540 1.86 11.65 -28.23
N VAL A 541 1.91 12.17 -29.47
CA VAL A 541 2.22 11.35 -30.66
C VAL A 541 3.60 10.71 -30.59
N VAL A 542 4.57 11.39 -29.97
CA VAL A 542 5.94 10.90 -29.86
C VAL A 542 5.98 9.72 -28.89
N GLU A 543 5.43 9.91 -27.69
CA GLU A 543 5.41 8.91 -26.62
C GLU A 543 4.65 7.65 -27.06
N VAL A 544 3.46 7.81 -27.64
CA VAL A 544 2.68 6.69 -28.20
C VAL A 544 3.47 5.90 -29.25
N LEU A 545 4.17 6.57 -30.16
CA LEU A 545 4.95 5.90 -31.20
C LEU A 545 6.21 5.20 -30.65
N GLU A 546 6.77 5.69 -29.55
CA GLU A 546 7.87 5.03 -28.85
C GLU A 546 7.39 3.79 -28.11
N LEU A 547 6.28 3.90 -27.38
CA LEU A 547 5.64 2.77 -26.72
C LEU A 547 5.33 1.65 -27.71
N LEU A 548 4.61 1.97 -28.80
CA LEU A 548 4.33 1.00 -29.87
C LEU A 548 5.61 0.39 -30.45
N GLY A 549 6.66 1.19 -30.60
CA GLY A 549 7.96 0.74 -31.10
C GLY A 549 8.63 -0.29 -30.19
N ASN A 550 8.37 -0.23 -28.88
CA ASN A 550 8.95 -1.13 -27.89
C ASN A 550 8.07 -2.37 -27.64
N SER A 551 6.75 -2.23 -27.73
CA SER A 551 5.81 -3.29 -27.33
C SER A 551 5.32 -4.19 -28.49
N LEU A 552 5.34 -3.72 -29.74
CA LEU A 552 4.80 -4.51 -30.87
C LEU A 552 5.66 -5.74 -31.22
N SER A 553 5.03 -6.92 -31.25
CA SER A 553 5.66 -8.18 -31.65
C SER A 553 5.92 -8.27 -33.18
N ASP A 554 5.09 -7.62 -34.00
CA ASP A 554 5.34 -7.50 -35.45
C ASP A 554 6.52 -6.54 -35.71
N ARG A 555 7.63 -7.11 -36.19
CA ARG A 555 8.85 -6.37 -36.54
C ARG A 555 8.64 -5.29 -37.59
N VAL A 556 7.66 -5.45 -38.49
CA VAL A 556 7.35 -4.43 -39.52
C VAL A 556 6.66 -3.25 -38.87
N ALA A 557 5.60 -3.49 -38.10
CA ALA A 557 4.86 -2.47 -37.36
C ALA A 557 5.74 -1.74 -36.33
N ALA A 558 6.54 -2.46 -35.54
CA ALA A 558 7.48 -1.87 -34.59
C ALA A 558 8.54 -0.98 -35.27
N LYS A 559 9.02 -1.38 -36.46
CA LYS A 559 9.96 -0.56 -37.24
C LYS A 559 9.28 0.67 -37.83
N ALA A 560 8.03 0.56 -38.27
CA ALA A 560 7.22 1.68 -38.71
C ALA A 560 7.04 2.71 -37.58
N ALA A 561 6.69 2.25 -36.38
CA ALA A 561 6.52 3.08 -35.18
C ALA A 561 7.80 3.89 -34.86
N ARG A 562 8.95 3.21 -34.73
CA ARG A 562 10.24 3.88 -34.48
C ARG A 562 10.61 4.92 -35.56
N LYS A 563 10.31 4.62 -36.83
CA LYS A 563 10.56 5.56 -37.93
C LYS A 563 9.61 6.75 -37.88
N ALA A 564 8.35 6.53 -37.51
CA ALA A 564 7.35 7.59 -37.33
C ALA A 564 7.72 8.49 -36.14
N ALA A 565 8.13 7.92 -35.00
CA ALA A 565 8.60 8.67 -33.83
C ALA A 565 9.77 9.60 -34.19
N PHE A 566 10.77 9.08 -34.95
CA PHE A 566 11.88 9.89 -35.44
C PHE A 566 11.42 11.06 -36.32
N LYS A 567 10.44 10.85 -37.20
CA LYS A 567 9.88 11.92 -38.03
C LYS A 567 9.13 12.95 -37.20
N ALA A 568 8.32 12.53 -36.23
CA ALA A 568 7.56 13.42 -35.35
C ALA A 568 8.52 14.36 -34.59
N ARG A 569 9.57 13.82 -33.94
CA ARG A 569 10.62 14.60 -33.30
C ARG A 569 11.31 15.58 -34.24
N SER A 570 11.65 15.14 -35.45
CA SER A 570 12.33 15.99 -36.44
C SER A 570 11.49 17.18 -36.92
N ARG A 571 10.17 17.10 -36.75
CA ARG A 571 9.22 18.15 -37.12
C ARG A 571 9.01 19.19 -36.01
N GLY A 572 9.58 18.96 -34.82
CA GLY A 572 9.44 19.84 -33.66
C GLY A 572 8.17 19.61 -32.85
N ILE A 573 7.45 18.52 -33.10
CA ILE A 573 6.39 18.04 -32.20
C ILE A 573 7.13 17.44 -31.01
N ARG A 574 7.03 18.09 -29.85
CA ARG A 574 7.59 17.63 -28.59
C ARG A 574 6.50 17.00 -27.77
#